data_AF-A6FES4-F1
#
_entry.id   AF-A6FES4-F1
#
_cell.length_a   1.000
_cell.length_b   1.000
_cell.length_c   1.000
_cell.angle_alpha   90.00
_cell.angle_beta   90.00
_cell.angle_gamma   90.00
#
_symmetry.space_group_name_H-M   'P 1'
#
loop_
_entity.id
_entity.type
_entity.pdbx_description
1 polymer ?
#
loop_
_entity_poly.entity_id
_entity_poly.type
_entity_poly.pdbx_seq_one_letter_code
_entity_poly.pdbx_strand_id
1 'polypeptide(L)'
;MLKKMNRLALYIAVTAPLLLLSHANAEQAAISELTSINLDVIATTETTAFDLSHSATSADALLMPLNINTATQLELTALPGIGTYKAAQIIQWREHNGEFVTTTDLVNVKGIGKGTITKLAGRITVTDL
;
A
#
# COMPACT_ATOMS: atom_id res chain seq x y z
N MET A 1 0.41 -42.22 -40.55
CA MET A 1 -0.59 -41.63 -39.64
C MET A 1 0.04 -41.50 -38.25
N LEU A 2 0.64 -40.34 -37.94
CA LEU A 2 1.24 -40.07 -36.64
C LEU A 2 0.25 -39.25 -35.80
N LYS A 3 -0.17 -39.86 -34.69
CA LYS A 3 -1.16 -39.41 -33.73
C LYS A 3 -0.85 -37.96 -33.29
N LYS A 4 -1.85 -37.09 -33.27
CA LYS A 4 -1.81 -35.78 -32.59
C LYS A 4 -1.27 -36.00 -31.17
N MET A 5 0.00 -35.70 -30.94
CA MET A 5 0.64 -35.81 -29.63
C MET A 5 0.68 -34.45 -28.96
N ASN A 6 0.27 -34.47 -27.69
CA ASN A 6 0.04 -33.35 -26.79
C ASN A 6 1.36 -32.56 -26.57
N ARG A 7 1.41 -31.27 -26.96
CA ARG A 7 2.61 -30.41 -26.87
C ARG A 7 3.22 -30.31 -25.46
N LEU A 8 2.43 -30.61 -24.42
CA LEU A 8 2.89 -30.68 -23.03
C LEU A 8 3.91 -31.79 -22.78
N ALA A 9 3.76 -32.96 -23.42
CA ALA A 9 4.66 -34.10 -23.19
C ALA A 9 6.06 -33.87 -23.76
N LEU A 10 6.18 -33.02 -24.78
CA LEU A 10 7.46 -32.65 -25.38
C LEU A 10 8.23 -31.63 -24.52
N TYR A 11 7.52 -30.76 -23.78
CA TYR A 11 8.16 -29.71 -22.98
C TYR A 11 8.81 -30.27 -21.70
N ILE A 12 8.13 -31.19 -21.01
CA ILE A 12 8.64 -31.80 -19.77
C ILE A 12 9.92 -32.61 -20.00
N ALA A 13 10.10 -33.20 -21.18
CA ALA A 13 11.30 -33.96 -21.52
C ALA A 13 12.52 -33.10 -21.83
N VAL A 14 12.34 -31.82 -22.19
CA VAL A 14 13.44 -30.92 -22.62
C VAL A 14 13.92 -30.02 -21.48
N THR A 15 13.07 -29.67 -20.52
CA THR A 15 13.43 -28.71 -19.45
C THR A 15 13.94 -29.36 -18.16
N ALA A 16 13.94 -30.68 -18.04
CA ALA A 16 14.28 -31.38 -16.80
C ALA A 16 15.78 -31.66 -16.49
N PRO A 17 16.82 -31.40 -17.31
CA PRO A 17 18.18 -31.86 -16.99
C PRO A 17 19.12 -30.81 -16.37
N LEU A 18 18.64 -29.80 -15.63
CA LEU A 18 19.52 -28.75 -15.05
C LEU A 18 19.34 -28.52 -13.54
N LEU A 19 18.84 -29.52 -12.82
CA LEU A 19 18.75 -29.48 -11.36
C LEU A 19 19.53 -30.63 -10.72
N LEU A 20 20.86 -30.51 -10.66
CA LEU A 20 21.77 -31.23 -9.76
C LEU A 20 23.20 -30.73 -10.07
N LEU A 21 24.04 -30.18 -9.19
CA LEU A 21 24.47 -30.51 -7.82
C LEU A 21 24.97 -29.21 -7.16
N SER A 22 25.17 -29.19 -5.82
CA SER A 22 26.08 -28.17 -5.28
C SER A 22 26.07 -27.83 -3.77
N HIS A 23 26.24 -28.82 -2.91
CA HIS A 23 26.74 -28.75 -1.52
C HIS A 23 25.76 -28.46 -0.37
N ALA A 24 25.60 -29.50 0.44
CA ALA A 24 25.23 -29.43 1.84
C ALA A 24 26.18 -28.53 2.63
N ASN A 25 25.64 -27.74 3.55
CA ASN A 25 26.35 -27.40 4.78
C ASN A 25 25.31 -27.21 5.90
N ALA A 26 25.15 -28.25 6.70
CA ALA A 26 24.56 -28.16 8.01
C ALA A 26 25.66 -27.64 8.95
N GLU A 27 25.60 -26.36 9.32
CA GLU A 27 26.34 -25.81 10.44
C GLU A 27 25.49 -24.64 10.98
N GLN A 28 24.86 -24.88 12.12
CA GLN A 28 25.21 -24.21 13.37
C GLN A 28 24.42 -22.89 13.50
N ALA A 29 23.23 -22.97 14.07
CA ALA A 29 22.99 -22.78 15.51
C ALA A 29 22.89 -21.29 15.89
N ALA A 30 21.87 -21.04 16.70
CA ALA A 30 21.59 -19.88 17.54
C ALA A 30 22.72 -18.86 17.72
N ILE A 31 22.35 -17.57 17.68
CA ILE A 31 22.56 -16.52 18.69
C ILE A 31 21.85 -15.28 18.11
N SER A 32 20.75 -14.82 18.69
CA SER A 32 20.67 -13.92 19.86
C SER A 32 20.82 -12.44 19.48
N GLU A 33 20.05 -11.63 20.21
CA GLU A 33 20.30 -10.23 20.52
C GLU A 33 19.93 -9.15 19.50
N LEU A 34 18.69 -8.71 19.67
CA LEU A 34 18.31 -7.29 19.77
C LEU A 34 19.49 -6.39 20.19
N THR A 35 20.03 -5.62 19.26
CA THR A 35 20.85 -4.43 19.52
C THR A 35 20.69 -3.49 18.32
N SER A 36 20.57 -2.18 18.38
CA SER A 36 20.29 -1.20 19.42
C SER A 36 20.00 0.08 18.63
N ILE A 37 18.84 0.71 18.83
CA ILE A 37 18.77 2.18 18.75
C ILE A 37 18.29 2.63 20.11
N ASN A 38 19.27 2.86 20.98
CA ASN A 38 19.11 3.72 22.15
C ASN A 38 19.52 5.12 21.70
N LEU A 39 18.58 6.06 21.71
CA LEU A 39 18.95 7.46 21.90
C LEU A 39 18.07 8.02 23.03
N ASP A 40 18.75 8.18 24.16
CA ASP A 40 18.31 8.64 25.48
C ASP A 40 17.27 9.75 25.49
N VAL A 41 16.20 9.50 26.26
CA VAL A 41 15.34 10.43 27.03
C VAL A 41 14.08 9.58 27.26
N ILE A 42 13.74 9.12 28.47
CA ILE A 42 13.35 9.89 29.66
C ILE A 42 13.37 8.94 30.87
N ALA A 43 13.78 9.51 32.00
CA ALA A 43 13.68 9.05 33.38
C ALA A 43 12.65 7.94 33.73
N THR A 44 13.14 6.99 34.54
CA THR A 44 12.54 6.57 35.83
C THR A 44 11.17 5.87 35.81
N THR A 45 11.24 4.53 35.93
CA THR A 45 10.42 3.62 36.77
C THR A 45 8.89 3.61 36.68
N GLU A 46 8.39 2.38 36.50
CA GLU A 46 7.12 1.81 36.99
C GLU A 46 5.85 1.95 36.12
N THR A 47 5.39 0.78 35.65
CA THR A 47 3.99 0.31 35.60
C THR A 47 2.92 1.36 35.32
N THR A 48 2.38 1.38 34.10
CA THR A 48 0.93 1.45 33.86
C THR A 48 0.62 1.26 32.37
N ALA A 49 -0.57 0.76 32.09
CA ALA A 49 -1.05 0.28 30.79
C ALA A 49 -0.75 1.24 29.63
N PHE A 50 -0.26 0.67 28.52
CA PHE A 50 -0.10 1.39 27.25
C PHE A 50 -1.48 1.57 26.59
N ASP A 51 -2.20 2.57 27.08
CA ASP A 51 -3.29 3.22 26.37
C ASP A 51 -2.70 3.82 25.09
N LEU A 52 -3.01 3.19 23.96
CA LEU A 52 -2.72 3.72 22.62
C LEU A 52 -3.72 4.85 22.29
N SER A 53 -3.67 5.92 23.08
CA SER A 53 -4.29 7.19 22.74
C SER A 53 -3.52 7.81 21.58
N HIS A 54 -4.09 7.58 20.40
CA HIS A 54 -4.09 8.45 19.22
C HIS A 54 -3.35 9.78 19.42
N SER A 55 -2.08 9.81 19.02
CA SER A 55 -1.38 11.07 18.75
C SER A 55 -2.01 11.71 17.51
N ALA A 56 -3.03 12.51 17.78
CA ALA A 56 -3.52 13.52 16.87
C ALA A 56 -2.49 14.65 16.78
N THR A 57 -1.46 14.47 15.96
CA THR A 57 -0.63 15.60 15.50
C THR A 57 -1.29 16.17 14.24
N SER A 58 -2.41 16.86 14.45
CA SER A 58 -2.98 17.78 13.46
C SER A 58 -2.46 19.17 13.74
N ALA A 59 -1.52 19.65 12.92
CA ALA A 59 -1.35 21.08 12.69
C ALA A 59 -0.47 21.29 11.46
N ASP A 60 -1.13 21.61 10.35
CA ASP A 60 -0.58 22.51 9.33
C ASP A 60 0.76 22.10 8.69
N ALA A 61 0.85 20.84 8.23
CA ALA A 61 1.73 20.58 7.10
C ALA A 61 1.20 21.44 5.96
N LEU A 62 2.01 22.34 5.41
CA LEU A 62 1.74 23.10 4.20
C LEU A 62 1.06 22.16 3.19
N LEU A 63 -0.28 22.23 3.11
CA LEU A 63 -1.12 21.16 2.55
C LEU A 63 -0.95 21.16 1.04
N MET A 64 0.14 20.57 0.57
CA MET A 64 0.31 20.23 -0.83
C MET A 64 -0.91 19.40 -1.23
N PRO A 65 -1.56 19.76 -2.33
CA PRO A 65 -2.67 18.97 -2.87
C PRO A 65 -2.25 17.50 -2.97
N LEU A 66 -3.05 16.61 -2.38
CA LEU A 66 -2.81 15.18 -2.44
C LEU A 66 -3.15 14.66 -3.84
N ASN A 67 -2.22 13.96 -4.48
CA ASN A 67 -2.48 13.35 -5.78
C ASN A 67 -3.39 12.12 -5.64
N ILE A 68 -4.61 12.17 -6.20
CA ILE A 68 -5.59 11.08 -6.10
C ILE A 68 -5.22 9.84 -6.92
N ASN A 69 -4.35 9.99 -7.93
CA ASN A 69 -3.91 8.89 -8.79
C ASN A 69 -2.87 8.02 -8.08
N THR A 70 -2.08 8.59 -7.18
CA THR A 70 -0.98 7.90 -6.48
C THR A 70 -1.24 7.70 -4.98
N ALA A 71 -2.16 8.46 -4.39
CA ALA A 71 -2.45 8.39 -2.97
C ALA A 71 -2.80 6.98 -2.48
N THR A 72 -2.32 6.67 -1.28
CA THR A 72 -2.65 5.47 -0.53
C THR A 72 -4.03 5.59 0.13
N GLN A 73 -4.57 4.45 0.60
CA GLN A 73 -5.85 4.45 1.30
C GLN A 73 -5.82 5.36 2.54
N LEU A 74 -4.72 5.36 3.29
CA LEU A 74 -4.58 6.15 4.52
C LEU A 74 -4.60 7.65 4.20
N GLU A 75 -3.85 8.08 3.19
CA GLU A 75 -3.82 9.48 2.74
C GLU A 75 -5.19 9.95 2.24
N LEU A 76 -5.89 9.11 1.47
CA LEU A 76 -7.25 9.39 1.04
C LEU A 76 -8.21 9.52 2.24
N THR A 77 -8.07 8.67 3.26
CA THR A 77 -8.91 8.77 4.48
C THR A 77 -8.61 9.97 5.35
N ALA A 78 -7.44 10.60 5.19
CA ALA A 78 -7.12 11.86 5.87
C ALA A 78 -7.89 13.06 5.26
N LEU A 79 -8.49 12.89 4.08
CA LEU A 79 -9.26 13.93 3.42
C LEU A 79 -10.65 14.13 4.06
N PRO A 80 -11.13 15.37 4.18
CA PRO A 80 -12.42 15.66 4.80
C PRO A 80 -13.58 15.05 4.00
N GLY A 81 -14.34 14.16 4.64
CA GLY A 81 -15.49 13.50 4.02
C GLY A 81 -15.14 12.26 3.18
N ILE A 82 -13.88 11.80 3.20
CA ILE A 82 -13.45 10.51 2.65
C ILE A 82 -13.17 9.56 3.81
N GLY A 83 -14.05 8.58 3.99
CA GLY A 83 -13.82 7.46 4.92
C GLY A 83 -13.22 6.25 4.19
N THR A 84 -12.93 5.19 4.95
CA THR A 84 -12.35 3.92 4.46
C THR A 84 -13.08 3.36 3.23
N TYR A 85 -14.41 3.39 3.24
CA TYR A 85 -15.25 2.96 2.12
C TYR A 85 -14.99 3.77 0.86
N LYS A 86 -15.03 5.11 0.96
CA LYS A 86 -14.84 6.00 -0.21
C LYS A 86 -13.41 5.91 -0.73
N ALA A 87 -12.41 5.85 0.16
CA ALA A 87 -11.02 5.66 -0.23
C ALA A 87 -10.82 4.36 -1.03
N ALA A 88 -11.41 3.25 -0.56
CA ALA A 88 -11.36 1.98 -1.30
C ALA A 88 -12.04 2.06 -2.67
N GLN A 89 -13.16 2.79 -2.78
CA GLN A 89 -13.84 3.00 -4.06
C GLN A 89 -13.01 3.84 -5.03
N ILE A 90 -12.27 4.85 -4.56
CA ILE A 90 -11.35 5.65 -5.41
C ILE A 90 -10.25 4.75 -5.99
N ILE A 91 -9.62 3.94 -5.13
CA ILE A 91 -8.55 3.01 -5.55
C ILE A 91 -9.09 1.99 -6.57
N GLN A 92 -10.23 1.36 -6.27
CA GLN A 92 -10.86 0.42 -7.18
C GLN A 92 -11.24 1.07 -8.52
N TRP A 93 -11.73 2.32 -8.50
CA TRP A 93 -12.09 3.03 -9.71
C TRP A 93 -10.86 3.27 -10.59
N ARG A 94 -9.73 3.72 -10.02
CA ARG A 94 -8.51 3.96 -10.82
C ARG A 94 -7.86 2.67 -11.33
N GLU A 95 -7.96 1.57 -10.58
CA GLU A 95 -7.50 0.25 -11.02
C GLU A 95 -8.29 -0.28 -12.22
N HIS A 96 -9.60 0.02 -12.28
CA HIS A 96 -10.48 -0.50 -13.33
C HIS A 96 -10.63 0.44 -14.54
N ASN A 97 -10.69 1.75 -14.31
CA ASN A 97 -10.99 2.76 -15.32
C ASN A 97 -9.75 3.54 -15.77
N GLY A 98 -8.63 3.40 -15.06
CA GLY A 98 -7.43 4.20 -15.27
C GLY A 98 -7.39 5.46 -14.40
N GLU A 99 -6.39 6.30 -14.65
CA GLU A 99 -6.16 7.52 -13.87
C GLU A 99 -7.27 8.56 -14.04
N PHE A 100 -7.51 9.33 -12.98
CA PHE A 100 -8.39 10.49 -13.03
C PHE A 100 -7.69 11.63 -13.80
N VAL A 101 -8.39 12.19 -14.79
CA VAL A 101 -7.89 13.31 -15.61
C VAL A 101 -8.18 14.63 -14.92
N THR A 102 -9.29 14.71 -14.18
CA THR A 102 -9.66 15.88 -13.40
C THR A 102 -10.12 15.49 -12.00
N THR A 103 -10.02 16.43 -11.05
CA THR A 103 -10.55 16.22 -9.70
C THR A 103 -12.08 16.08 -9.66
N THR A 104 -12.77 16.51 -10.72
CA THR A 104 -14.24 16.39 -10.85
C THR A 104 -14.65 14.97 -11.23
N ASP A 105 -13.76 14.20 -11.87
CA ASP A 105 -14.02 12.81 -12.29
C ASP A 105 -14.30 11.88 -11.10
N LEU A 106 -13.94 12.30 -9.89
CA LEU A 106 -14.33 11.64 -8.64
C LEU A 106 -15.85 11.48 -8.49
N VAL A 107 -16.68 12.23 -9.22
CA VAL A 107 -18.15 12.06 -9.24
C VAL A 107 -18.57 10.69 -9.79
N ASN A 108 -17.71 10.04 -10.58
CA ASN A 108 -17.97 8.71 -11.14
C ASN A 108 -17.71 7.59 -10.11
N VAL A 109 -17.10 7.91 -8.96
CA VAL A 109 -16.82 6.97 -7.90
C VAL A 109 -18.06 6.79 -7.02
N LYS A 110 -18.46 5.54 -6.80
CA LYS A 110 -19.64 5.22 -6.00
C LYS A 110 -19.54 5.81 -4.60
N GLY A 111 -20.54 6.60 -4.23
CA GLY A 111 -20.62 7.25 -2.93
C GLY A 111 -19.87 8.59 -2.83
N ILE A 112 -19.24 9.08 -3.89
CA ILE A 112 -18.69 10.44 -3.95
C ILE A 112 -19.63 11.33 -4.77
N GLY A 113 -20.22 12.31 -4.10
CA GLY A 113 -21.10 13.29 -4.73
C GLY A 113 -20.46 14.68 -4.77
N LYS A 114 -21.13 15.61 -5.47
CA LYS A 114 -20.69 17.02 -5.60
C LYS A 114 -20.33 17.66 -4.26
N GLY A 115 -21.12 17.42 -3.21
CA GLY A 115 -20.85 17.97 -1.88
C GLY A 115 -19.57 17.43 -1.22
N THR A 116 -19.12 16.21 -1.57
CA THR A 116 -17.80 15.71 -1.13
C THR A 116 -16.71 16.40 -1.93
N ILE A 117 -16.84 16.49 -3.25
CA ILE A 117 -15.85 17.14 -4.13
C ILE A 117 -15.62 18.60 -3.71
N THR A 118 -16.67 19.35 -3.38
CA THR A 118 -16.53 20.73 -2.88
C THR A 118 -15.71 20.82 -1.59
N LYS A 119 -15.82 19.83 -0.68
CA LYS A 119 -15.00 19.78 0.54
C LYS A 119 -13.53 19.44 0.27
N LEU A 120 -13.28 18.74 -0.84
CA LEU A 120 -11.95 18.34 -1.29
C LEU A 120 -11.27 19.40 -2.16
N ALA A 121 -12.01 20.42 -2.64
CA ALA A 121 -11.47 21.46 -3.48
C ALA A 121 -10.24 22.12 -2.83
N GLY A 122 -9.14 22.20 -3.57
CA GLY A 122 -7.86 22.75 -3.08
C GLY A 122 -7.03 21.81 -2.20
N ARG A 123 -7.53 20.60 -1.88
CA ARG A 123 -6.79 19.58 -1.10
C ARG A 123 -6.33 18.40 -1.95
N ILE A 124 -6.79 18.31 -3.19
CA ILE A 124 -6.50 17.21 -4.11
C ILE A 124 -6.01 17.74 -5.45
N THR A 125 -5.15 16.95 -6.10
CA THR A 125 -4.65 17.15 -7.46
C THR A 125 -4.68 15.81 -8.21
N VAL A 126 -4.53 15.86 -9.53
CA VAL A 126 -4.36 14.70 -10.41
C VAL A 126 -2.96 14.62 -11.00
N THR A 127 -2.16 15.69 -10.82
CA THR A 127 -0.80 15.82 -11.33
C THR A 127 0.15 15.94 -10.15
N ASP A 128 1.26 15.22 -10.20
CA ASP A 128 2.36 15.36 -9.24
C ASP A 128 2.95 16.78 -9.33
N LEU A 129 3.19 17.40 -8.18
CA LEU A 129 3.71 18.76 -8.03
C LEU A 129 5.22 18.77 -7.79
#